data_AF-A0A8H4WNF2-F1
#
_entry.id   AF-A0A8H4WNF2-F1
#
_cell.length_a   1.000
_cell.length_b   1.000
_cell.length_c   1.000
_cell.angle_alpha   90.00
_cell.angle_beta   90.00
_cell.angle_gamma   90.00
#
_symmetry.space_group_name_H-M   'P 1'
#
loop_
_entity.id
_entity.type
_entity.pdbx_description
1 polymer ?
#
loop_
_entity_poly.entity_id
_entity_poly.type
_entity_poly.pdbx_seq_one_letter_code
_entity_poly.pdbx_strand_id
1 'polypeptide(L)'
;AWKHMCGYLEEYIDATAKMHKSQAKDYEKVLKSINNPLREGHHFDQGLEGVAGLFEVMRNNTRGTSNMYIELDKNLKGQVLPILERLHKEIKNKSKELKSGASKGGKAVDKARSVTQKHIELLGQHAAAYSSASNNKIEPHHDPYVLRRGINHRLNKQVIEENNSRNDT
;
A
#
# COMPACT_ATOMS: atom_id res chain seq x y z
N ALA A 1 -2.13 -5.48 -8.00
CA ALA A 1 -2.75 -4.48 -8.90
C ALA A 1 -2.70 -3.07 -8.29
N TRP A 2 -3.50 -2.76 -7.26
CA TRP A 2 -3.61 -1.42 -6.67
C TRP A 2 -2.29 -0.74 -6.27
N LYS A 3 -1.37 -1.49 -5.65
CA LYS A 3 -0.02 -0.98 -5.32
C LYS A 3 0.72 -0.44 -6.56
N HIS A 4 0.67 -1.18 -7.68
CA HIS A 4 1.35 -0.78 -8.91
C HIS A 4 0.66 0.42 -9.57
N MET A 5 -0.68 0.47 -9.52
CA MET A 5 -1.43 1.64 -9.97
C MET A 5 -0.99 2.91 -9.22
N CYS A 6 -0.83 2.86 -7.89
CA CYS A 6 -0.32 4.01 -7.13
C CYS A 6 1.08 4.43 -7.60
N GLY A 7 1.99 3.46 -7.82
CA GLY A 7 3.32 3.75 -8.37
C GLY A 7 3.27 4.45 -9.74
N TYR A 8 2.41 4.01 -10.64
CA TYR A 8 2.24 4.67 -11.95
C TYR A 8 1.67 6.09 -11.82
N LEU A 9 0.74 6.31 -10.88
CA LEU A 9 0.20 7.64 -10.60
C LEU A 9 1.28 8.57 -10.01
N GLU A 10 2.11 8.07 -9.09
CA GLU A 10 3.25 8.81 -8.53
C GLU A 10 4.22 9.25 -9.64
N GLU A 11 4.62 8.32 -10.50
CA GLU A 11 5.52 8.59 -11.63
C GLU A 11 4.92 9.62 -12.60
N TYR A 12 3.64 9.48 -12.93
CA TYR A 12 2.94 10.42 -13.80
C TYR A 12 2.87 11.83 -13.21
N ILE A 13 2.52 11.96 -11.93
CA ILE A 13 2.41 13.26 -11.26
C ILE A 13 3.79 13.91 -11.10
N ASP A 14 4.83 13.15 -10.76
CA ASP A 14 6.20 13.68 -10.70
C ASP A 14 6.71 14.14 -12.08
N ALA A 15 6.44 13.37 -13.14
CA ALA A 15 6.75 13.76 -14.51
C ALA A 15 6.02 15.06 -14.92
N THR A 16 4.73 15.16 -14.58
CA THR A 16 3.91 16.36 -14.85
C THR A 16 4.43 17.59 -14.10
N ALA A 17 4.79 17.42 -12.83
CA ALA A 17 5.39 18.50 -12.04
C ALA A 17 6.72 18.98 -12.62
N LYS A 18 7.60 18.04 -13.01
CA LYS A 18 8.86 18.36 -13.70
C LYS A 18 8.63 19.10 -15.03
N MET A 19 7.61 18.72 -15.80
CA MET A 19 7.22 19.41 -17.02
C MET A 19 6.81 20.86 -16.75
N HIS A 20 5.95 21.11 -15.75
CA HIS A 20 5.57 22.48 -15.38
C HIS A 20 6.77 23.30 -14.88
N LYS A 21 7.69 22.70 -14.12
CA LYS A 21 8.95 23.36 -13.74
C LYS A 21 9.79 23.77 -14.96
N SER A 22 9.83 22.94 -16.01
CA SER A 22 10.51 23.29 -17.26
C SER A 22 9.81 24.43 -17.98
N GLN A 23 8.47 24.35 -18.11
CA GLN A 23 7.67 25.39 -18.74
C GLN A 23 7.85 26.75 -18.05
N ALA A 24 7.86 26.79 -16.72
CA ALA A 24 8.19 28.00 -15.97
C ALA A 24 9.53 28.61 -16.39
N LYS A 25 10.60 27.79 -16.45
CA LYS A 25 11.93 28.27 -16.87
C LYS A 25 11.93 28.76 -18.32
N ASP A 26 11.18 28.13 -19.21
CA ASP A 26 11.09 28.56 -20.60
C ASP A 26 10.33 29.88 -20.73
N TYR A 27 9.27 30.10 -19.95
CA TYR A 27 8.60 31.40 -19.84
C TYR A 27 9.49 32.47 -19.21
N GLU A 28 10.36 32.15 -18.24
CA GLU A 28 11.37 33.09 -17.75
C GLU A 28 12.37 33.50 -18.85
N LYS A 29 12.76 32.59 -19.74
CA LYS A 29 13.62 32.93 -20.89
C LYS A 29 12.88 33.82 -21.88
N VAL A 30 11.61 33.51 -22.19
CA VAL A 30 10.77 34.35 -23.04
C VAL A 30 10.61 35.73 -22.43
N LEU A 31 10.38 35.84 -21.12
CA LEU A 31 10.26 37.11 -20.42
C LEU A 31 11.49 38.00 -20.63
N LYS A 32 12.71 37.44 -20.65
CA LYS A 32 13.94 38.21 -20.90
C LYS A 32 13.95 38.93 -22.25
N SER A 33 13.23 38.43 -23.26
CA SER A 33 13.13 39.10 -24.57
C SER A 33 12.33 40.40 -24.52
N ILE A 34 11.42 40.54 -23.55
CA ILE A 34 10.53 41.70 -23.38
C ILE A 34 10.67 42.36 -22.00
N ASN A 35 11.74 42.04 -21.27
CA ASN A 35 11.92 42.47 -19.87
C ASN A 35 12.32 43.95 -19.75
N ASN A 36 12.89 44.51 -20.82
CA ASN A 36 13.20 45.94 -20.89
C ASN A 36 12.00 46.69 -21.47
N PRO A 37 11.74 47.92 -21.01
CA PRO A 37 10.79 48.82 -21.67
C PRO A 37 11.12 48.99 -23.16
N LEU A 38 10.09 49.28 -23.96
CA LEU A 38 10.25 49.51 -25.38
C LEU A 38 11.30 50.61 -25.63
N ARG A 39 12.35 50.30 -26.40
CA ARG A 39 13.34 51.30 -26.82
C ARG A 39 12.64 52.37 -27.65
N GLU A 40 13.02 53.62 -27.42
CA GLU A 40 12.36 54.78 -28.04
C GLU A 40 10.85 54.80 -27.78
N GLY A 41 10.43 54.26 -26.63
CA GLY A 41 9.02 54.15 -26.25
C GLY A 41 8.25 55.47 -26.33
N HIS A 42 8.92 56.61 -26.12
CA HIS A 42 8.35 57.95 -26.20
C HIS A 42 7.81 58.36 -27.58
N HIS A 43 8.15 57.63 -28.65
CA HIS A 43 7.52 57.79 -29.98
C HIS A 43 6.12 57.15 -30.06
N PHE A 44 5.76 56.35 -29.07
CA PHE A 44 4.51 55.60 -29.03
C PHE A 44 3.59 56.12 -27.92
N ASP A 45 2.29 55.90 -28.11
CA ASP A 45 1.31 56.15 -27.06
C ASP A 45 1.64 55.33 -25.80
N GLN A 46 1.77 56.05 -24.68
CA GLN A 46 2.06 55.51 -23.35
C GLN A 46 0.79 55.05 -22.61
N GLY A 47 -0.39 55.31 -23.16
CA GLY A 47 -1.65 54.81 -22.64
C GLY A 47 -1.67 53.29 -22.54
N LEU A 48 -2.54 52.76 -21.68
CA LEU A 48 -2.71 51.32 -21.46
C LEU A 48 -3.10 50.58 -22.76
N GLU A 49 -3.87 51.24 -23.63
CA GLU A 49 -4.27 50.75 -24.96
C GLU A 49 -3.24 51.08 -26.06
N GLY A 50 -2.21 51.87 -25.72
CA GLY A 50 -1.12 52.25 -26.60
C GLY A 50 -0.07 51.15 -26.77
N VAL A 51 0.81 51.32 -27.77
CA VAL A 51 1.84 50.31 -28.09
C VAL A 51 2.80 50.10 -26.92
N ALA A 52 3.16 51.13 -26.15
CA ALA A 52 3.99 50.94 -24.97
C ALA A 52 3.26 50.16 -23.86
N GLY A 53 1.97 50.42 -23.67
CA GLY A 53 1.09 49.67 -22.75
C GLY A 53 0.99 48.19 -23.12
N LEU A 54 0.89 47.87 -24.41
CA LEU A 54 0.88 46.48 -24.90
C LEU A 54 2.12 45.70 -24.46
N PHE A 55 3.33 46.30 -24.51
CA PHE A 55 4.57 45.64 -24.06
C PHE A 55 4.58 45.37 -22.56
N GLU A 56 4.02 46.27 -21.75
CA GLU A 56 3.86 46.05 -20.31
C GLU A 56 2.84 44.94 -20.00
N VAL A 57 1.71 44.91 -20.72
CA VAL A 57 0.72 43.82 -20.62
C VAL A 57 1.34 42.48 -20.99
N MET A 58 2.07 42.40 -22.11
CA MET A 58 2.77 41.18 -22.52
C MET A 58 3.77 40.71 -21.46
N ARG A 59 4.54 41.62 -20.87
CA ARG A 59 5.50 41.30 -19.81
C ARG A 59 4.80 40.75 -18.57
N ASN A 60 3.75 41.41 -18.11
CA ASN A 60 3.00 41.01 -16.93
C ASN A 60 2.29 39.67 -17.12
N ASN A 61 1.67 39.45 -18.29
CA ASN A 61 1.04 38.18 -18.62
C ASN A 61 2.07 37.04 -18.67
N THR A 62 3.21 37.25 -19.33
CA THR A 62 4.29 36.25 -19.43
C THR A 62 4.85 35.90 -18.04
N ARG A 63 5.06 36.90 -17.18
CA ARG A 63 5.49 36.70 -15.78
C ARG A 63 4.44 35.93 -14.98
N GLY A 64 3.16 36.30 -15.14
CA GLY A 64 2.04 35.62 -14.50
C GLY A 64 1.96 34.14 -14.90
N THR A 65 2.08 33.83 -16.19
CA THR A 65 2.12 32.46 -16.70
C THR A 65 3.30 31.66 -16.13
N SER A 66 4.49 32.25 -16.07
CA SER A 66 5.66 31.62 -15.44
C SER A 66 5.39 31.26 -13.98
N ASN A 67 4.86 32.21 -13.21
CA ASN A 67 4.54 32.00 -11.80
C ASN A 67 3.48 30.91 -11.60
N MET A 68 2.44 30.88 -12.44
CA MET A 68 1.42 29.83 -12.42
C MET A 68 2.03 28.43 -12.59
N TYR A 69 2.98 28.26 -13.51
CA TYR A 69 3.67 26.97 -13.68
C TYR A 69 4.57 26.60 -12.49
N ILE A 70 5.20 27.58 -11.83
CA ILE A 70 5.95 27.36 -10.58
C ILE A 70 5.01 26.88 -9.47
N GLU A 71 3.85 27.50 -9.34
CA GLU A 71 2.83 27.11 -8.35
C GLU A 71 2.29 25.72 -8.63
N LEU A 72 2.03 25.36 -9.89
CA LEU A 72 1.61 24.01 -10.27
C LEU A 72 2.66 22.95 -9.91
N ASP A 73 3.95 23.15 -10.22
CA ASP A 73 5.02 22.23 -9.79
C ASP A 73 5.03 22.03 -8.27
N LYS A 74 4.92 23.13 -7.51
CA LYS A 74 4.89 23.11 -6.05
C LYS A 74 3.65 22.40 -5.50
N ASN A 75 2.47 22.67 -6.05
CA ASN A 75 1.22 22.06 -5.58
C ASN A 75 1.17 20.56 -5.88
N LEU A 76 1.60 20.14 -7.08
CA LEU A 76 1.68 18.73 -7.42
C LEU A 76 2.63 17.96 -6.51
N LYS A 77 3.82 18.51 -6.23
CA LYS A 77 4.80 17.87 -5.34
C LYS A 77 4.47 17.98 -3.86
N GLY A 78 3.86 19.08 -3.44
CA GLY A 78 3.63 19.39 -2.04
C GLY A 78 2.30 18.84 -1.49
N GLN A 79 1.31 18.63 -2.36
CA GLN A 79 -0.02 18.21 -1.94
C GLN A 79 -0.42 16.87 -2.56
N VAL A 80 -0.32 16.72 -3.88
CA VAL A 80 -0.83 15.54 -4.58
C VAL A 80 0.08 14.34 -4.38
N LEU A 81 1.39 14.49 -4.63
CA LEU A 81 2.36 13.39 -4.53
C LEU A 81 2.40 12.77 -3.12
N PRO A 82 2.42 13.54 -2.01
CA PRO A 82 2.43 12.95 -0.66
C PRO A 82 1.18 12.14 -0.33
N ILE A 83 0.02 12.52 -0.89
CA ILE A 83 -1.23 11.76 -0.71
C ILE A 83 -1.10 10.39 -1.39
N LEU A 84 -0.57 10.35 -2.61
CA LEU A 84 -0.34 9.11 -3.37
C LEU A 84 0.70 8.21 -2.68
N GLU A 85 1.84 8.78 -2.25
CA GLU A 85 2.89 8.05 -1.54
C GLU A 85 2.38 7.43 -0.24
N ARG A 86 1.55 8.18 0.50
CA ARG A 86 0.91 7.67 1.72
C ARG A 86 -0.01 6.50 1.39
N LEU A 87 -0.89 6.65 0.40
CA LEU A 87 -1.81 5.59 -0.03
C LEU A 87 -1.05 4.34 -0.49
N HIS A 88 0.02 4.50 -1.27
CA HIS A 88 0.87 3.40 -1.71
C HIS A 88 1.49 2.66 -0.52
N LYS A 89 2.00 3.38 0.47
CA LYS A 89 2.55 2.80 1.70
C LYS A 89 1.48 2.04 2.50
N GLU A 90 0.30 2.61 2.66
CA GLU A 90 -0.83 1.99 3.36
C GLU A 90 -1.27 0.68 2.68
N ILE A 91 -1.46 0.70 1.35
CA ILE A 91 -1.81 -0.50 0.58
C ILE A 91 -0.72 -1.58 0.70
N LYS A 92 0.55 -1.18 0.60
CA LYS A 92 1.70 -2.10 0.76
C LYS A 92 1.71 -2.73 2.15
N ASN A 93 1.46 -1.95 3.20
CA ASN A 93 1.43 -2.44 4.57
C ASN A 93 0.25 -3.38 4.80
N LYS A 94 -0.96 -3.00 4.35
CA LYS A 94 -2.15 -3.85 4.51
C LYS A 94 -2.02 -5.16 3.74
N SER A 95 -1.42 -5.14 2.55
CA SER A 95 -1.12 -6.36 1.79
C SER A 95 -0.17 -7.29 2.56
N LYS A 96 0.86 -6.76 3.22
CA LYS A 96 1.76 -7.57 4.07
C LYS A 96 1.05 -8.13 5.29
N GLU A 97 0.25 -7.30 5.96
CA GLU A 97 -0.54 -7.67 7.14
C GLU A 97 -1.45 -8.86 6.80
N LEU A 98 -2.29 -8.74 5.76
CA LEU A 98 -3.20 -9.79 5.30
C LEU A 98 -2.45 -11.08 4.94
N LYS A 99 -1.36 -10.98 4.19
CA LYS A 99 -0.53 -12.15 3.83
C LYS A 99 0.06 -12.83 5.06
N SER A 100 0.51 -12.05 6.04
CA SER A 100 1.08 -12.59 7.27
C SER A 100 0.02 -13.21 8.19
N GLY A 101 -1.17 -12.61 8.28
CA GLY A 101 -2.30 -13.10 9.07
C GLY A 101 -2.80 -14.44 8.53
N ALA A 102 -3.11 -14.49 7.23
CA ALA A 102 -3.54 -15.71 6.54
C ALA A 102 -2.51 -16.85 6.69
N SER A 103 -1.20 -16.54 6.57
CA SER A 103 -0.14 -17.54 6.77
C SER A 103 -0.04 -18.05 8.21
N LYS A 104 -0.31 -17.21 9.22
CA LYS A 104 -0.29 -17.63 10.63
C LYS A 104 -1.49 -18.51 10.96
N GLY A 105 -2.69 -18.11 10.53
CA GLY A 105 -3.92 -18.90 10.69
C GLY A 105 -3.78 -20.30 10.09
N GLY A 106 -3.33 -20.38 8.82
CA GLY A 106 -3.12 -21.67 8.15
C GLY A 106 -2.15 -22.59 8.90
N LYS A 107 -1.00 -22.06 9.37
CA LYS A 107 -0.03 -22.84 10.15
C LYS A 107 -0.58 -23.33 11.50
N ALA A 108 -1.42 -22.53 12.15
CA ALA A 108 -2.07 -22.92 13.40
C ALA A 108 -3.05 -24.08 13.18
N VAL A 109 -3.85 -24.00 12.11
CA VAL A 109 -4.76 -25.07 11.68
C VAL A 109 -3.99 -26.34 11.35
N ASP A 110 -2.94 -26.27 10.54
CA ASP A 110 -2.12 -27.44 10.16
C ASP A 110 -1.47 -28.10 11.38
N LYS A 111 -0.98 -27.30 12.34
CA LYS A 111 -0.41 -27.81 13.59
C LYS A 111 -1.47 -28.50 14.45
N ALA A 112 -2.66 -27.90 14.58
CA ALA A 112 -3.76 -28.49 15.35
C ALA A 112 -4.21 -29.82 14.73
N ARG A 113 -4.40 -29.86 13.40
CA ARG A 113 -4.70 -31.07 12.62
C ARG A 113 -3.66 -32.16 12.82
N SER A 114 -2.38 -31.85 12.65
CA SER A 114 -1.28 -32.82 12.81
C SER A 114 -1.27 -33.44 14.22
N VAL A 115 -1.50 -32.61 15.25
CA VAL A 115 -1.51 -33.06 16.64
C VAL A 115 -2.73 -33.95 16.94
N THR A 116 -3.91 -33.59 16.43
CA THR A 116 -5.13 -34.40 16.56
C THR A 116 -4.94 -35.75 15.86
N GLN A 117 -4.45 -35.74 14.62
CA GLN A 117 -4.21 -36.94 13.82
C GLN A 117 -3.27 -37.92 14.53
N LYS A 118 -2.13 -37.43 15.06
CA LYS A 118 -1.20 -38.26 15.84
C LYS A 118 -1.84 -38.94 17.03
N HIS A 119 -2.78 -38.27 17.72
CA HIS A 119 -3.46 -38.87 18.87
C HIS A 119 -4.55 -39.86 18.47
N ILE A 120 -5.21 -39.65 17.33
CA ILE A 120 -6.14 -40.63 16.75
C ILE A 120 -5.37 -41.90 16.37
N GLU A 121 -4.21 -41.77 15.73
CA GLU A 121 -3.32 -42.89 15.41
C GLU A 121 -2.84 -43.62 16.68
N LEU A 122 -2.41 -42.87 17.70
CA LEU A 122 -2.00 -43.42 19.00
C LEU A 122 -3.13 -44.20 19.69
N LEU A 123 -4.36 -43.66 19.67
CA LEU A 123 -5.53 -44.36 20.19
C LEU A 123 -5.79 -45.66 19.40
N GLY A 124 -5.68 -45.63 18.07
CA GLY A 124 -5.83 -46.83 17.23
C GLY A 124 -4.84 -47.93 17.61
N GLN A 125 -3.56 -47.57 17.83
CA GLN A 125 -2.51 -48.50 18.24
C GLN A 125 -2.82 -49.13 19.62
N HIS A 126 -3.13 -48.31 20.63
CA HIS A 126 -3.36 -48.80 21.99
C HIS A 126 -4.69 -49.52 22.16
N ALA A 127 -5.74 -49.12 21.42
CA ALA A 127 -7.02 -49.84 21.41
C ALA A 127 -6.86 -51.26 20.82
N ALA A 128 -6.11 -51.41 19.72
CA ALA A 128 -5.83 -52.72 19.13
C ALA A 128 -4.97 -53.60 20.07
N ALA A 129 -3.98 -53.01 20.74
CA ALA A 129 -3.15 -53.71 21.72
C ALA A 129 -3.93 -54.13 22.97
N TYR A 130 -4.92 -53.32 23.40
CA TYR A 130 -5.76 -53.61 24.57
C TYR A 130 -6.52 -54.94 24.43
N SER A 131 -7.12 -55.19 23.26
CA SER A 131 -7.82 -56.46 22.98
C SER A 131 -6.91 -57.69 23.01
N SER A 132 -5.61 -57.49 22.82
CA SER A 132 -4.60 -58.55 22.74
C SER A 132 -3.88 -58.81 24.07
N ALA A 133 -4.03 -57.91 25.05
CA ALA A 133 -3.21 -57.85 26.26
C ALA A 133 -4.06 -58.12 27.52
N SER A 134 -4.73 -59.28 27.60
CA SER A 134 -5.65 -59.59 28.71
C SER A 134 -5.00 -59.70 30.10
N ASN A 135 -3.68 -59.54 30.24
CA ASN A 135 -2.94 -59.68 31.50
C ASN A 135 -1.74 -58.71 31.70
N ASN A 136 -1.53 -57.73 30.81
CA ASN A 136 -0.43 -56.76 31.00
C ASN A 136 -0.93 -55.48 31.66
N LYS A 137 -0.14 -54.94 32.61
CA LYS A 137 -0.37 -53.61 33.19
C LYS A 137 -0.35 -52.57 32.08
N ILE A 138 -1.47 -51.89 31.89
CA ILE A 138 -1.58 -50.76 30.97
C ILE A 138 -1.18 -49.51 31.73
N GLU A 139 -0.20 -48.79 31.18
CA GLU A 139 0.17 -47.47 31.70
C GLU A 139 -1.03 -46.51 31.58
N PRO A 140 -1.37 -45.73 32.63
CA PRO A 140 -2.54 -44.83 32.62
C PRO A 140 -2.55 -43.83 31.45
N HIS A 141 -1.38 -43.46 30.93
CA HIS A 141 -1.24 -42.56 29.77
C HIS A 141 -1.57 -43.22 28.42
N HIS A 142 -1.57 -44.55 28.35
CA HIS A 142 -1.89 -45.33 27.16
C HIS A 142 -3.28 -45.97 27.24
N ASP A 143 -4.03 -45.68 28.30
CA ASP A 143 -5.40 -46.12 28.44
C ASP A 143 -6.28 -45.54 27.30
N PRO A 144 -7.00 -46.39 26.54
CA PRO A 144 -7.81 -45.93 25.41
C PRO A 144 -8.90 -44.90 25.78
N TYR A 145 -9.47 -44.99 26.98
CA TYR A 145 -10.47 -44.02 27.45
C TYR A 145 -9.83 -42.66 27.72
N VAL A 146 -8.67 -42.63 28.38
CA VAL A 146 -7.90 -41.39 28.61
C VAL A 146 -7.48 -40.76 27.29
N LEU A 147 -6.94 -41.56 26.36
CA LEU A 147 -6.54 -41.09 25.02
C LEU A 147 -7.72 -40.50 24.24
N ARG A 148 -8.89 -41.17 24.25
CA ARG A 148 -10.11 -40.66 23.61
C ARG A 148 -10.56 -39.32 24.18
N ARG A 149 -10.50 -39.14 25.49
CA ARG A 149 -10.80 -37.84 26.12
C ARG A 149 -9.82 -36.76 25.68
N GLY A 150 -8.54 -37.09 25.58
CA GLY A 150 -7.50 -36.20 25.04
C GLY A 150 -7.74 -35.80 23.58
N ILE A 151 -8.21 -36.73 22.74
CA ILE A 151 -8.59 -36.43 21.35
C ILE A 151 -9.73 -35.42 21.30
N ASN A 152 -10.81 -35.61 22.06
CA ASN A 152 -11.95 -34.68 22.05
C ASN A 152 -11.53 -33.25 22.42
N HIS A 153 -10.62 -33.10 23.39
CA HIS A 153 -10.06 -31.79 23.74
C HIS A 153 -9.27 -31.17 22.56
N ARG A 154 -8.40 -31.95 21.90
CA ARG A 154 -7.61 -31.50 20.75
C ARG A 154 -8.48 -31.19 19.53
N LEU A 155 -9.54 -31.98 19.31
CA LEU A 155 -10.52 -31.77 18.25
C LEU A 155 -11.25 -30.44 18.45
N ASN A 156 -11.68 -30.14 19.68
CA ASN A 156 -12.29 -28.85 19.99
C ASN A 156 -11.33 -27.69 19.68
N LYS A 157 -10.05 -27.82 20.08
CA LYS A 157 -9.02 -26.85 19.73
C LYS A 157 -8.88 -26.69 18.22
N GLN A 158 -8.81 -27.78 17.46
CA GLN A 158 -8.73 -27.73 16.00
C GLN A 158 -9.93 -26.98 15.39
N VAL A 159 -11.16 -27.25 15.86
CA VAL A 159 -12.37 -26.55 15.39
C VAL A 159 -12.27 -25.05 15.67
N ILE A 160 -11.76 -24.64 16.84
CA ILE A 160 -11.54 -23.22 17.15
C ILE A 160 -10.53 -22.61 16.17
N GLU A 161 -9.37 -23.24 15.94
CA GLU A 161 -8.37 -22.72 15.00
C GLU A 161 -8.90 -22.64 13.56
N GLU A 162 -9.70 -23.63 13.12
CA GLU A 162 -10.33 -23.63 11.80
C GLU A 162 -11.39 -22.54 11.65
N ASN A 163 -12.20 -22.29 12.69
CA ASN A 163 -13.17 -21.20 12.69
C ASN A 163 -12.48 -19.83 12.69
N ASN A 164 -11.42 -19.66 13.47
CA ASN A 164 -10.62 -18.44 13.48
C ASN A 164 -10.02 -18.18 12.09
N SER A 165 -9.44 -19.22 11.47
CA SER A 165 -8.87 -19.11 10.13
C SER A 165 -9.90 -18.80 9.05
N ARG A 166 -11.16 -19.25 9.20
CA ARG A 166 -12.27 -18.94 8.27
C ARG A 166 -12.76 -17.50 8.40
N ASN A 167 -12.69 -16.92 9.60
CA ASN A 167 -13.07 -15.53 9.82
C ASN A 167 -11.97 -14.54 9.35
N ASP A 168 -10.74 -15.01 9.21
CA ASP A 168 -9.58 -14.22 8.74
C ASP A 168 -9.40 -14.21 7.20
N THR A 169 -10.14 -15.04 6.46
CA THR A 169 -10.11 -15.15 4.98
C THR A 169 -11.33 -14.54 4.33
#